data_AF-A0A3M2CZH4-F1
#
_entry.id   AF-A0A3M2CZH4-F1
#
_cell.length_a   1.000
_cell.length_b   1.000
_cell.length_c   1.000
_cell.angle_alpha   90.00
_cell.angle_beta   90.00
_cell.angle_gamma   90.00
#
_symmetry.space_group_name_H-M   'P 1'
#
loop_
_entity.id
_entity.type
_entity.pdbx_description
1 polymer ?
#
loop_
_entity_poly.entity_id
_entity_poly.type
_entity_poly.pdbx_seq_one_letter_code
_entity_poly.pdbx_strand_id
1 'polypeptide(L)'
;MRAFVLIILLLSILACSSEEKEEKRPVEVLREYMIAFKKGDSATMRSLLSKESVKMAEQEAQARNISLDEVIKQETLFSEHQTKVEYKNERIEGDQARVEIKTPYETWETVFFVKEDGKWKIAKEKFVEENLKKAQESVEELNRQIQEYFPNLQEAHKESSNQRDLPRLQEDSNSKRTTSENRE
;
A
#
# COMPACT_ATOMS: atom_id res chain seq x y z
N MET A 1 -10.24 22.66 -65.59
CA MET A 1 -10.88 21.60 -64.77
C MET A 1 -10.09 20.29 -64.67
N ARG A 2 -9.21 19.93 -65.62
CA ARG A 2 -8.41 18.68 -65.54
C ARG A 2 -7.19 18.73 -64.60
N ALA A 3 -6.67 19.91 -64.28
CA ALA A 3 -5.49 20.07 -63.41
C ALA A 3 -5.81 20.08 -61.90
N PHE A 4 -7.04 20.45 -61.50
CA PHE A 4 -7.45 20.49 -60.08
C PHE A 4 -7.76 19.10 -59.51
N VAL A 5 -8.11 18.13 -60.36
CA VAL A 5 -8.41 16.75 -59.95
C VAL A 5 -7.14 15.98 -59.56
N LEU A 6 -5.97 16.38 -60.09
CA LEU A 6 -4.69 15.71 -59.80
C LEU A 6 -4.06 16.14 -58.47
N ILE A 7 -4.42 17.29 -57.91
CA ILE A 7 -3.87 17.80 -56.64
C ILE A 7 -4.58 17.18 -55.42
N ILE A 8 -5.86 16.82 -55.55
CA ILE A 8 -6.62 16.18 -54.46
C ILE A 8 -6.25 14.69 -54.31
N LEU A 9 -5.77 14.05 -55.38
CA LEU A 9 -5.34 12.64 -55.33
C LEU A 9 -3.95 12.43 -54.68
N LEU A 10 -3.11 13.47 -54.62
CA LEU A 10 -1.76 13.38 -54.02
C LEU A 10 -1.73 13.57 -52.50
N LEU A 11 -2.82 14.04 -51.88
CA LEU A 11 -2.94 14.28 -50.44
C LEU A 11 -3.44 13.07 -49.64
N SER A 12 -3.75 11.95 -50.30
CA SER A 12 -4.37 10.78 -49.64
C SER A 12 -3.38 9.71 -49.15
N ILE A 13 -2.06 9.90 -49.33
CA ILE A 13 -1.03 8.91 -48.93
C ILE A 13 -0.40 9.23 -47.55
N LEU A 14 -0.86 10.28 -46.86
CA LEU A 14 -0.62 10.45 -45.42
C LEU A 14 -1.74 9.82 -44.58
N ALA A 15 -2.41 8.79 -45.12
CA ALA A 15 -3.19 7.87 -44.31
C ALA A 15 -2.21 7.15 -43.37
N CYS A 16 -2.19 7.63 -42.13
CA CYS A 16 -1.45 7.10 -41.00
C CYS A 16 -1.19 5.59 -41.13
N SER A 17 0.04 5.22 -41.43
CA SER A 17 0.63 4.07 -40.76
C SER A 17 0.72 4.46 -39.28
N SER A 18 -0.39 4.37 -38.55
CA SER A 18 -0.27 4.14 -37.12
C SER A 18 0.48 2.82 -37.03
N GLU A 19 1.79 2.89 -36.79
CA GLU A 19 2.44 1.85 -36.01
C GLU A 19 1.59 1.75 -34.74
N GLU A 20 0.58 0.88 -34.76
CA GLU A 20 -0.04 0.35 -33.57
C GLU A 20 1.09 -0.33 -32.84
N LYS A 21 1.81 0.46 -32.03
CA LYS A 21 2.84 -0.02 -31.15
C LYS A 21 2.09 -0.91 -30.19
N GLU A 22 2.14 -2.22 -30.45
CA GLU A 22 1.41 -3.24 -29.72
C GLU A 22 1.51 -2.92 -28.23
N GLU A 23 0.37 -2.64 -27.61
CA GLU A 23 0.33 -2.21 -26.23
C GLU A 23 0.83 -3.36 -25.37
N LYS A 24 1.94 -3.14 -24.65
CA LYS A 24 2.53 -4.15 -23.78
C LYS A 24 1.51 -4.66 -22.78
N ARG A 25 1.39 -5.97 -22.62
CA ARG A 25 0.58 -6.59 -21.57
C ARG A 25 1.18 -6.33 -20.18
N PRO A 26 0.37 -6.40 -19.10
CA PRO A 26 0.85 -6.28 -17.73
C PRO A 26 2.06 -7.18 -17.43
N VAL A 27 2.04 -8.45 -17.86
CA VAL A 27 3.17 -9.36 -17.68
C VAL A 27 4.44 -8.91 -18.40
N GLU A 28 4.33 -8.19 -19.51
CA GLU A 28 5.50 -7.65 -20.23
C GLU A 28 6.11 -6.46 -19.49
N VAL A 29 5.27 -5.59 -18.92
CA VAL A 29 5.70 -4.51 -18.01
C VAL A 29 6.45 -5.08 -16.80
N LEU A 30 5.96 -6.19 -16.23
CA LEU A 30 6.63 -6.88 -15.13
C LEU A 30 8.04 -7.35 -15.50
N ARG A 31 8.18 -7.97 -16.69
CA ARG A 31 9.49 -8.44 -17.18
C ARG A 31 10.44 -7.27 -17.40
N GLU A 32 9.95 -6.16 -17.92
CA GLU A 32 10.77 -4.94 -18.09
C GLU A 32 11.23 -4.38 -16.75
N TYR A 33 10.36 -4.38 -15.74
CA TYR A 33 10.74 -3.96 -14.39
C TYR A 33 11.84 -4.86 -13.83
N MET A 34 11.74 -6.18 -13.99
CA MET A 34 12.81 -7.11 -13.58
C MET A 34 14.14 -6.85 -14.29
N ILE A 35 14.10 -6.56 -15.60
CA ILE A 35 15.30 -6.25 -16.38
C ILE A 35 15.93 -4.95 -15.89
N ALA A 36 15.11 -3.92 -15.63
CA ALA A 36 15.57 -2.64 -15.08
C ALA A 36 16.17 -2.82 -13.68
N PHE A 37 15.52 -3.59 -12.81
CA PHE A 37 16.01 -3.94 -11.49
C PHE A 37 17.40 -4.59 -11.55
N LYS A 38 17.57 -5.63 -12.39
CA LYS A 38 18.88 -6.30 -12.57
C LYS A 38 19.98 -5.40 -13.11
N LYS A 39 19.61 -4.36 -13.86
CA LYS A 39 20.54 -3.36 -14.40
C LYS A 39 20.80 -2.20 -13.42
N GLY A 40 20.10 -2.16 -12.28
CA GLY A 40 20.14 -1.01 -11.37
C GLY A 40 19.54 0.27 -11.96
N ASP A 41 18.71 0.15 -13.00
CA ASP A 41 18.12 1.27 -13.74
C ASP A 41 16.86 1.78 -13.02
N SER A 42 17.08 2.56 -11.94
CA SER A 42 16.01 3.16 -11.14
C SER A 42 15.11 4.09 -11.95
N ALA A 43 15.62 4.75 -12.98
CA ALA A 43 14.83 5.62 -13.85
C ALA A 43 13.78 4.82 -14.62
N THR A 44 14.18 3.69 -15.23
CA THR A 44 13.25 2.79 -15.89
C THR A 44 12.31 2.14 -14.89
N MET A 45 12.80 1.64 -13.74
CA MET A 45 11.95 1.09 -12.69
C MET A 45 10.86 2.08 -12.27
N ARG A 46 11.23 3.31 -11.93
CA ARG A 46 10.30 4.39 -11.58
C ARG A 46 9.28 4.65 -12.68
N SER A 47 9.71 4.65 -13.94
CA SER A 47 8.82 4.88 -15.08
C SER A 47 7.77 3.79 -15.28
N LEU A 48 7.99 2.58 -14.73
CA LEU A 48 7.07 1.45 -14.82
C LEU A 48 6.13 1.35 -13.61
N LEU A 49 6.32 2.19 -12.59
CA LEU A 49 5.42 2.30 -11.43
C LEU A 49 4.25 3.25 -11.73
N SER A 50 3.12 3.04 -11.05
CA SER A 50 1.97 3.96 -11.10
C SER A 50 2.33 5.29 -10.44
N LYS A 51 1.58 6.34 -10.75
CA LYS A 51 1.77 7.66 -10.11
C LYS A 51 1.64 7.57 -8.59
N GLU A 52 0.68 6.80 -8.09
CA GLU A 52 0.47 6.64 -6.64
C GLU A 52 1.58 5.80 -5.98
N SER A 53 2.09 4.75 -6.65
CA SER A 53 3.29 4.02 -6.21
C SER A 53 4.50 4.94 -6.07
N VAL A 54 4.74 5.82 -7.05
CA VAL A 54 5.87 6.76 -7.00
C VAL A 54 5.71 7.73 -5.83
N LYS A 55 4.51 8.28 -5.64
CA LYS A 55 4.19 9.18 -4.51
C LYS A 55 4.37 8.51 -3.15
N MET A 56 3.96 7.25 -3.00
CA MET A 56 4.20 6.46 -1.78
C MET A 56 5.70 6.30 -1.50
N ALA A 57 6.49 5.96 -2.53
CA ALA A 57 7.95 5.85 -2.40
C ALA A 57 8.62 7.20 -2.09
N GLU A 58 8.10 8.31 -2.60
CA GLU A 58 8.57 9.67 -2.26
C GLU A 58 8.32 10.01 -0.79
N GLN A 59 7.15 9.65 -0.26
CA GLN A 59 6.81 9.84 1.16
C GLN A 59 7.74 9.02 2.06
N GLU A 60 8.00 7.77 1.68
CA GLU A 60 8.94 6.92 2.40
C GLU A 60 10.38 7.47 2.36
N ALA A 61 10.84 7.90 1.18
CA ALA A 61 12.16 8.49 1.00
C ALA A 61 12.36 9.70 1.94
N GLN A 62 11.34 10.57 2.03
CA GLN A 62 11.33 11.70 2.95
C GLN A 62 11.35 11.24 4.41
N ALA A 63 10.51 10.27 4.80
CA ALA A 63 10.43 9.77 6.17
C ALA A 63 11.73 9.09 6.64
N ARG A 64 12.42 8.39 5.72
CA ARG A 64 13.67 7.67 5.98
C ARG A 64 14.93 8.50 5.73
N ASN A 65 14.78 9.72 5.19
CA ASN A 65 15.89 10.59 4.77
C ASN A 65 16.88 9.89 3.82
N ILE A 66 16.35 9.18 2.83
CA ILE A 66 17.10 8.53 1.74
C ILE A 66 16.57 8.97 0.39
N SER A 67 17.23 8.59 -0.70
CA SER A 67 16.78 8.97 -2.05
C SER A 67 15.58 8.13 -2.52
N LEU A 68 14.73 8.71 -3.37
CA LEU A 68 13.63 7.98 -4.03
C LEU A 68 14.15 6.75 -4.79
N ASP A 69 15.28 6.89 -5.47
CA ASP A 69 15.91 5.80 -6.22
C ASP A 69 16.34 4.65 -5.31
N GLU A 70 16.76 4.95 -4.09
CA GLU A 70 17.12 3.94 -3.09
C GLU A 70 15.87 3.19 -2.59
N VAL A 71 14.78 3.89 -2.28
CA VAL A 71 13.49 3.26 -1.93
C VAL A 71 13.02 2.33 -3.04
N ILE A 72 12.97 2.82 -4.29
CA ILE A 72 12.50 2.03 -5.44
C ILE A 72 13.35 0.76 -5.65
N LYS A 73 14.65 0.83 -5.39
CA LYS A 73 15.56 -0.33 -5.48
C LYS A 73 15.35 -1.33 -4.35
N GLN A 74 15.11 -0.86 -3.13
CA GLN A 74 14.92 -1.70 -1.95
C GLN A 74 13.56 -2.40 -1.95
N GLU A 75 12.50 -1.73 -2.41
CA GLU A 75 11.12 -2.24 -2.39
C GLU A 75 10.75 -3.08 -3.61
N THR A 76 11.61 -4.00 -4.02
CA THR A 76 11.36 -4.89 -5.16
C THR A 76 10.72 -6.21 -4.70
N LEU A 77 9.87 -6.79 -5.56
CA LEU A 77 9.32 -8.15 -5.35
C LEU A 77 10.29 -9.26 -5.78
N PHE A 78 11.46 -8.89 -6.29
CA PHE A 78 12.43 -9.80 -6.89
C PHE A 78 13.72 -9.82 -6.10
N SER A 79 14.30 -11.01 -5.91
CA SER A 79 15.66 -11.11 -5.36
C SER A 79 16.71 -10.83 -6.43
N GLU A 80 17.88 -10.35 -6.02
CA GLU A 80 19.01 -10.08 -6.93
C GLU A 80 19.42 -11.33 -7.75
N HIS A 81 19.25 -12.52 -7.17
CA HIS A 81 19.59 -13.79 -7.79
C HIS A 81 18.45 -14.39 -8.64
N GLN A 82 17.26 -13.78 -8.64
CA GLN A 82 16.10 -14.33 -9.34
C GLN A 82 16.26 -14.17 -10.87
N THR A 83 16.60 -15.27 -11.55
CA THR A 83 16.79 -15.25 -13.00
C THR A 83 15.50 -15.37 -13.80
N LYS A 84 14.47 -16.01 -13.22
CA LYS A 84 13.17 -16.27 -13.84
C LYS A 84 12.02 -15.95 -12.88
N VAL A 85 10.89 -15.50 -13.43
CA VAL A 85 9.62 -15.36 -12.71
C VAL A 85 8.59 -16.22 -13.40
N GLU A 86 8.08 -17.19 -12.67
CA GLU A 86 6.88 -17.91 -13.07
C GLU A 86 5.67 -17.01 -12.81
N TYR A 87 4.74 -16.99 -13.76
CA TYR A 87 3.51 -16.21 -13.64
C TYR A 87 2.31 -17.02 -14.12
N LYS A 88 1.13 -16.72 -13.57
CA LYS A 88 -0.15 -17.31 -13.99
C LYS A 88 -1.29 -16.33 -13.77
N ASN A 89 -2.49 -16.73 -14.21
CA ASN A 89 -3.74 -16.01 -13.91
C ASN A 89 -3.72 -14.51 -14.23
N GLU A 90 -3.12 -14.10 -15.35
CA GLU A 90 -3.26 -12.71 -15.80
C GLU A 90 -4.72 -12.42 -16.10
N ARG A 91 -5.27 -11.39 -15.43
CA ARG A 91 -6.63 -10.91 -15.64
C ARG A 91 -6.58 -9.41 -15.88
N ILE A 92 -7.26 -8.98 -16.92
CA ILE A 92 -7.36 -7.58 -17.33
C ILE A 92 -8.84 -7.20 -17.27
N GLU A 93 -9.14 -6.17 -16.50
CA GLU A 93 -10.49 -5.69 -16.19
C GLU A 93 -10.50 -4.17 -16.44
N GLY A 94 -10.72 -3.76 -17.70
CA GLY A 94 -10.65 -2.36 -18.12
C GLY A 94 -9.23 -1.80 -17.99
N ASP A 95 -9.10 -0.75 -17.17
CA ASP A 95 -7.82 -0.07 -16.88
C ASP A 95 -7.10 -0.66 -15.66
N GLN A 96 -7.54 -1.82 -15.17
CA GLN A 96 -6.90 -2.55 -14.08
C GLN A 96 -6.48 -3.93 -14.54
N ALA A 97 -5.40 -4.45 -13.96
CA ALA A 97 -5.01 -5.83 -14.17
C ALA A 97 -4.32 -6.42 -12.94
N ARG A 98 -4.27 -7.74 -12.90
CA ARG A 98 -3.53 -8.50 -11.89
C ARG A 98 -2.82 -9.67 -12.54
N VAL A 99 -1.65 -9.99 -12.01
CA VAL A 99 -0.84 -11.16 -12.39
C VAL A 99 -0.39 -11.86 -11.12
N GLU A 100 -0.55 -13.17 -11.04
CA GLU A 100 0.06 -13.94 -9.96
C GLU A 100 1.48 -14.33 -10.35
N ILE A 101 2.45 -14.05 -9.48
CA ILE A 101 3.86 -14.35 -9.65
C ILE A 101 4.32 -15.32 -8.57
N LYS A 102 5.27 -16.17 -8.91
CA LYS A 102 5.92 -17.03 -7.92
C LYS A 102 7.09 -16.30 -7.28
N THR A 103 7.09 -16.20 -5.96
CA THR A 103 8.15 -15.58 -5.17
C THR A 103 9.34 -16.53 -5.04
N PRO A 104 10.51 -16.03 -4.58
CA PRO A 104 11.63 -16.88 -4.18
C PRO A 104 11.30 -17.89 -3.06
N TYR A 105 10.20 -17.68 -2.32
CA TYR A 105 9.74 -18.56 -1.24
C TYR A 105 8.73 -19.61 -1.71
N GLU A 106 8.61 -19.82 -3.03
CA GLU A 106 7.66 -20.76 -3.65
C GLU A 106 6.18 -20.42 -3.37
N THR A 107 5.89 -19.20 -2.91
CA THR A 107 4.53 -18.70 -2.72
C THR A 107 4.05 -17.95 -3.96
N TRP A 108 2.73 -17.92 -4.17
CA TRP A 108 2.12 -17.11 -5.23
C TRP A 108 1.66 -15.78 -4.65
N GLU A 109 2.16 -14.68 -5.21
CA GLU A 109 1.77 -13.32 -4.84
C GLU A 109 1.10 -12.61 -6.01
N THR A 110 0.13 -11.74 -5.71
CA THR A 110 -0.56 -10.96 -6.74
C THR A 110 0.12 -9.61 -6.93
N VAL A 111 0.52 -9.33 -8.17
CA VAL A 111 0.99 -8.01 -8.61
C VAL A 111 -0.17 -7.30 -9.30
N PHE A 112 -0.45 -6.09 -8.86
CA PHE A 112 -1.50 -5.24 -9.40
C PHE A 112 -0.94 -4.26 -10.42
N PHE A 113 -1.78 -3.92 -11.40
CA PHE A 113 -1.45 -2.97 -12.45
C PHE A 113 -2.61 -2.03 -12.70
N VAL A 114 -2.28 -0.80 -13.11
CA VAL A 114 -3.22 0.21 -13.59
C VAL A 114 -2.75 0.73 -14.94
N LYS A 115 -3.69 1.08 -15.82
CA LYS A 115 -3.39 1.73 -17.09
C LYS A 115 -3.42 3.23 -16.89
N GLU A 116 -2.29 3.89 -17.15
CA GLU A 116 -2.15 5.34 -17.11
C GLU A 116 -1.63 5.83 -18.45
N ASP A 117 -2.32 6.80 -19.05
CA ASP A 117 -1.91 7.41 -20.33
C ASP A 117 -1.68 6.35 -21.44
N GLY A 118 -2.55 5.31 -21.47
CA GLY A 118 -2.48 4.19 -22.41
C GLY A 118 -1.33 3.22 -22.17
N LYS A 119 -0.72 3.22 -20.97
CA LYS A 119 0.40 2.35 -20.61
C LYS A 119 0.15 1.67 -19.28
N TRP A 120 0.37 0.37 -19.22
CA TRP A 120 0.33 -0.38 -17.96
C TRP A 120 1.47 0.03 -17.03
N LYS A 121 1.14 0.14 -15.74
CA LYS A 121 2.02 0.48 -14.64
C LYS A 121 1.83 -0.48 -13.48
N ILE A 122 2.90 -0.82 -12.76
CA ILE A 122 2.84 -1.61 -11.53
C ILE A 122 2.28 -0.73 -10.41
N ALA A 123 1.21 -1.20 -9.78
CA ALA A 123 0.48 -0.51 -8.73
C ALA A 123 0.77 -1.15 -7.35
N LYS A 124 1.93 -0.85 -6.76
CA LYS A 124 2.33 -1.35 -5.43
C LYS A 124 1.40 -0.86 -4.31
N GLU A 125 0.85 0.33 -4.45
CA GLU A 125 -0.14 0.90 -3.52
C GLU A 125 -1.34 -0.03 -3.34
N LYS A 126 -1.77 -0.73 -4.40
CA LYS A 126 -2.90 -1.66 -4.34
C LYS A 126 -2.61 -2.88 -3.47
N PHE A 127 -1.36 -3.33 -3.44
CA PHE A 127 -0.94 -4.40 -2.55
C PHE A 127 -1.05 -3.98 -1.07
N VAL A 128 -0.65 -2.74 -0.76
CA VAL A 128 -0.77 -2.17 0.60
C VAL A 128 -2.24 -1.99 0.98
N GLU A 129 -3.06 -1.43 0.10
CA GLU A 129 -4.50 -1.26 0.29
C GLU A 129 -5.20 -2.60 0.57
N GLU A 130 -4.94 -3.63 -0.23
CA GLU A 130 -5.52 -4.96 -0.05
C GLU A 130 -5.10 -5.62 1.27
N ASN A 131 -3.85 -5.46 1.67
CA ASN A 131 -3.37 -6.00 2.95
C ASN A 131 -3.97 -5.24 4.14
N LEU A 132 -4.11 -3.92 4.05
CA LEU A 132 -4.75 -3.11 5.09
C LEU A 132 -6.23 -3.48 5.23
N LYS A 133 -6.93 -3.66 4.12
CA LYS A 133 -8.33 -4.11 4.10
C LYS A 133 -8.49 -5.48 4.78
N LYS A 134 -7.65 -6.45 4.43
CA LYS A 134 -7.67 -7.78 5.08
C LYS A 134 -7.39 -7.71 6.58
N ALA A 135 -6.48 -6.83 7.00
CA ALA A 135 -6.18 -6.62 8.41
C ALA A 135 -7.39 -6.03 9.16
N GLN A 136 -8.08 -5.05 8.56
CA GLN A 136 -9.30 -4.47 9.12
C GLN A 136 -10.42 -5.51 9.24
N GLU A 137 -10.68 -6.27 8.18
CA GLU A 137 -11.68 -7.36 8.18
C GLU A 137 -11.35 -8.41 9.26
N SER A 138 -10.07 -8.75 9.45
CA SER A 138 -9.63 -9.70 10.48
C SER A 138 -9.87 -9.16 11.90
N VAL A 139 -9.68 -7.86 12.11
CA VAL A 139 -9.97 -7.21 13.40
C VAL A 139 -11.48 -7.17 13.68
N GLU A 140 -12.30 -6.88 12.66
CA GLU A 140 -13.75 -6.91 12.79
C GLU A 140 -14.26 -8.31 13.12
N GLU A 141 -13.73 -9.33 12.45
CA GLU A 141 -14.05 -10.73 12.71
C GLU A 141 -13.68 -11.12 14.15
N LEU A 142 -12.47 -10.76 14.59
CA LEU A 142 -12.02 -11.01 15.96
C LEU A 142 -12.94 -10.32 16.97
N ASN A 143 -13.34 -9.07 16.72
CA ASN A 143 -14.26 -8.35 17.60
C ASN A 143 -15.62 -9.04 17.69
N ARG A 144 -16.15 -9.54 16.56
CA ARG A 144 -17.40 -10.33 16.54
C ARG A 144 -17.26 -11.60 17.37
N GLN A 145 -16.16 -12.32 17.22
CA GLN A 145 -15.88 -13.53 18.01
C GLN A 145 -15.79 -13.21 19.50
N ILE A 146 -15.07 -12.15 19.90
CA ILE A 146 -14.99 -11.75 21.31
C ILE A 146 -16.39 -11.45 21.88
N GLN A 147 -17.24 -10.74 21.13
CA GLN A 147 -18.61 -10.45 21.56
C GLN A 147 -19.46 -11.71 21.70
N GLU A 148 -19.29 -12.68 20.81
CA GLU A 148 -19.98 -13.96 20.85
C GLU A 148 -19.53 -14.83 22.04
N TYR A 149 -18.22 -14.95 22.28
CA TYR A 149 -17.66 -15.79 23.34
C TYR A 149 -17.75 -15.14 24.73
N PHE A 150 -17.77 -13.81 24.78
CA PHE A 150 -17.74 -13.06 26.03
C PHE A 150 -18.68 -11.85 25.99
N PRO A 151 -20.01 -12.08 25.96
CA PRO A 151 -21.00 -11.00 25.80
C PRO A 151 -20.92 -9.91 26.89
N ASN A 152 -20.42 -10.26 28.08
CA ASN A 152 -20.35 -9.35 29.23
C ASN A 152 -18.99 -8.61 29.37
N LEU A 153 -18.03 -8.78 28.45
CA LEU A 153 -16.73 -8.09 28.54
C LEU A 153 -16.84 -6.57 28.41
N GLN A 154 -17.87 -6.05 27.72
CA GLN A 154 -18.10 -4.60 27.64
C GLN A 154 -18.64 -4.02 28.96
N GLU A 155 -19.30 -4.81 29.79
CA GLU A 155 -19.86 -4.36 31.08
C GLU A 155 -18.79 -4.19 32.15
N ALA A 156 -17.77 -5.07 32.16
CA ALA A 156 -16.66 -5.02 33.12
C ALA A 156 -15.84 -3.71 33.05
N HIS A 157 -15.72 -3.09 31.86
CA HIS A 157 -15.07 -1.79 31.71
C HIS A 157 -15.94 -0.61 32.17
N LYS A 158 -17.28 -0.75 32.11
CA LYS A 158 -18.21 0.27 32.60
C LYS A 158 -18.26 0.29 34.13
N GLU A 159 -18.27 -0.86 34.78
CA GLU A 159 -18.26 -0.96 36.25
C GLU A 159 -16.95 -0.48 36.88
N SER A 160 -15.80 -0.77 36.27
CA SER A 160 -14.49 -0.30 36.75
C SER A 160 -14.34 1.24 36.73
N SER A 161 -14.96 1.91 35.75
CA SER A 161 -14.91 3.38 35.67
C SER A 161 -15.79 4.10 36.69
N ASN A 162 -16.76 3.41 37.30
CA ASN A 162 -17.69 3.97 38.28
C ASN A 162 -17.28 3.71 39.73
N GLN A 163 -16.14 3.03 39.95
CA GLN A 163 -15.63 2.68 41.27
C GLN A 163 -14.33 3.43 41.60
N ARG A 164 -14.41 4.77 41.61
CA ARG A 164 -13.39 5.66 42.19
C ARG A 164 -13.97 6.51 43.33
N ASP A 165 -14.65 5.86 44.26
CA ASP A 165 -14.85 6.40 45.61
C ASP A 165 -13.98 5.59 46.58
N LEU A 166 -12.67 5.84 46.54
CA LEU A 166 -11.80 5.51 47.67
C LEU A 166 -12.10 6.51 48.78
N PRO A 167 -12.45 6.09 50.00
CA PRO A 167 -12.67 7.01 51.10
C PRO A 167 -11.39 7.79 51.39
N ARG A 168 -11.47 9.13 51.30
CA ARG A 168 -10.45 10.03 51.84
C ARG A 168 -10.26 9.69 53.31
N LEU A 169 -9.10 9.16 53.67
CA LEU A 169 -8.64 9.19 55.06
C LEU A 169 -8.53 10.67 55.46
N GLN A 170 -9.45 11.11 56.33
CA GLN A 170 -9.35 12.40 56.98
C GLN A 170 -8.14 12.36 57.92
N GLU A 171 -7.15 13.20 57.64
CA GLU A 171 -6.14 13.58 58.63
C GLU A 171 -6.85 14.37 59.73
N ASP A 172 -7.17 13.69 60.83
CA ASP A 172 -7.61 14.32 62.07
C ASP A 172 -6.47 15.12 62.69
N SER A 173 -6.42 16.39 62.31
CA SER A 173 -5.69 17.45 62.98
C SER A 173 -6.54 17.98 64.14
N ASN A 174 -6.47 17.36 65.32
CA ASN A 174 -6.84 18.07 66.55
C ASN A 174 -6.21 17.46 67.82
N SER A 175 -5.06 18.01 68.25
CA SER A 175 -4.64 17.92 69.65
C SER A 175 -3.93 19.21 70.05
N LYS A 176 -4.74 20.18 70.50
CA LYS A 176 -4.30 21.30 71.35
C LYS A 176 -5.42 21.66 72.33
N ARG A 177 -5.24 21.30 73.60
CA ARG A 177 -5.28 22.19 74.79
C ARG A 177 -5.37 21.38 76.09
N THR A 178 -4.27 21.33 76.85
CA THR A 178 -4.02 22.05 78.12
C THR A 178 -4.84 21.57 79.31
N THR A 179 -4.20 21.15 80.41
CA THR A 179 -4.24 21.87 81.71
C THR A 179 -3.07 21.40 82.60
N SER A 180 -2.43 22.37 83.23
CA SER A 180 -1.48 22.30 84.35
C SER A 180 -2.09 21.74 85.64
N GLU A 181 -1.34 21.02 86.47
CA GLU A 181 -1.36 21.27 87.94
C GLU A 181 -0.20 20.58 88.69
N ASN A 182 0.28 21.30 89.70
CA ASN A 182 1.40 21.02 90.60
C ASN A 182 1.14 19.86 91.58
N ARG A 183 2.22 19.24 92.06
CA ARG A 183 2.47 18.82 93.46
C ARG A 183 3.98 18.61 93.61
N GLU A 184 4.62 19.52 94.34
CA GLU A 184 5.18 19.35 95.70
C GLU A 184 6.54 18.63 95.71
#